data_AF-A0A498PVF1-F1
#
_entry.id   AF-A0A498PVF1-F1
#
_cell.length_a   1.000
_cell.length_b   1.000
_cell.length_c   1.000
_cell.angle_alpha   90.00
_cell.angle_beta   90.00
_cell.angle_gamma   90.00
#
_symmetry.space_group_name_H-M   'P 1'
#
loop_
_entity.id
_entity.type
_entity.pdbx_description
1 polymer ?
#
loop_
_entity_poly.entity_id
_entity_poly.type
_entity_poly.pdbx_seq_one_letter_code
_entity_poly.pdbx_strand_id
1 'polypeptide(L)'
;MLPRAQVAAQLAVYLAPPGYGEMFAALGFDDLVRSARTGATRRELAAAVPVELLDQVGALGGTDRIAARLRAYHRAGADCLAVVPSTAADPGGRMTLRTVREIVPLVDTECRPTE
;
A
#
# COMPACT_ATOMS: atom_id res chain seq x y z
N MET A 1 12.95 -7.82 -10.41
CA MET A 1 12.28 -8.02 -9.11
C MET A 1 10.78 -8.01 -9.36
N LEU A 2 10.02 -9.01 -8.89
CA LEU A 2 8.56 -9.00 -9.07
C LEU A 2 7.95 -7.79 -8.33
N PRO A 3 6.92 -7.10 -8.87
CA PRO A 3 6.35 -5.89 -8.26
C PRO A 3 6.01 -6.06 -6.77
N ARG A 4 5.50 -7.23 -6.37
CA ARG A 4 5.17 -7.55 -4.98
C ARG A 4 6.39 -7.54 -4.05
N ALA A 5 7.53 -8.04 -4.50
CA ALA A 5 8.76 -8.01 -3.70
C ALA A 5 9.27 -6.58 -3.49
N GLN A 6 9.00 -5.67 -4.43
CA GLN A 6 9.30 -4.24 -4.26
C GLN A 6 8.42 -3.59 -3.22
N VAL A 7 7.11 -3.82 -3.31
CA VAL A 7 6.16 -3.29 -2.33
C VAL A 7 6.46 -3.85 -0.94
N ALA A 8 6.74 -5.15 -0.80
CA ALA A 8 7.13 -5.76 0.46
C ALA A 8 8.40 -5.13 1.05
N ALA A 9 9.42 -4.90 0.23
CA ALA A 9 10.65 -4.25 0.68
C ALA A 9 10.47 -2.78 1.05
N GLN A 10 9.52 -2.06 0.44
CA GLN A 10 9.15 -0.70 0.85
C GLN A 10 8.39 -0.72 2.17
N LEU A 11 7.43 -1.64 2.33
CA LEU A 11 6.63 -1.79 3.53
C LEU A 11 7.47 -2.20 4.75
N ALA A 12 8.47 -3.05 4.56
CA ALA A 12 9.34 -3.54 5.62
C ALA A 12 10.02 -2.41 6.44
N VAL A 13 10.23 -1.24 5.84
CA VAL A 13 10.83 -0.07 6.51
C VAL A 13 9.92 0.49 7.62
N TYR A 14 8.61 0.25 7.53
CA TYR A 14 7.62 0.76 8.48
C TYR A 14 7.28 -0.23 9.61
N LEU A 15 7.81 -1.46 9.58
CA LEU A 15 7.45 -2.47 10.60
C LEU A 15 8.00 -2.16 11.99
N ALA A 16 9.22 -1.59 12.07
CA ALA A 16 9.87 -1.30 13.35
C ALA A 16 9.48 0.06 13.97
N PRO A 17 9.39 1.17 13.22
CA PRO A 17 9.18 2.50 13.78
C PRO A 17 7.93 2.60 14.69
N PRO A 18 8.01 3.36 15.79
CA PRO A 18 6.85 3.66 16.63
C PRO A 18 5.73 4.34 15.83
N GLY A 19 4.48 4.02 16.16
CA GLY A 19 3.28 4.48 15.46
C GLY A 19 2.90 3.59 14.29
N TYR A 20 3.87 3.19 13.46
CA TYR A 20 3.62 2.29 12.33
C TYR A 20 3.56 0.83 12.77
N GLY A 21 4.48 0.36 13.62
CA GLY A 21 4.48 -1.01 14.11
C GLY A 21 3.17 -1.39 14.81
N GLU A 22 2.60 -0.48 15.60
CA GLU A 22 1.31 -0.67 16.28
C GLU A 22 0.15 -0.84 15.29
N MET A 23 0.16 -0.12 14.17
CA MET A 23 -0.83 -0.31 13.10
C MET A 23 -0.76 -1.73 12.51
N PHE A 24 0.45 -2.24 12.23
CA PHE A 24 0.61 -3.59 11.70
C PHE A 24 0.24 -4.68 12.73
N ALA A 25 0.57 -4.45 14.01
CA ALA A 25 0.14 -5.31 15.11
C ALA A 25 -1.40 -5.35 15.23
N ALA A 26 -2.07 -4.21 15.16
CA ALA A 26 -3.54 -4.13 15.19
C ALA A 26 -4.22 -4.86 14.00
N LEU A 27 -3.51 -5.03 12.89
CA LEU A 27 -3.95 -5.83 11.74
C LEU A 27 -3.65 -7.34 11.88
N GLY A 28 -3.07 -7.78 13.02
CA GLY A 28 -2.76 -9.17 13.34
C GLY A 28 -1.36 -9.63 12.92
N PHE A 29 -0.43 -8.70 12.67
CA PHE A 29 0.94 -9.01 12.24
C PHE A 29 1.99 -8.75 13.33
N ASP A 30 1.64 -8.97 14.61
CA ASP A 30 2.51 -8.73 15.77
C ASP A 30 3.87 -9.41 15.67
N ASP A 31 3.91 -10.66 15.17
CA ASP A 31 5.15 -11.41 15.01
C ASP A 31 6.11 -10.78 14.03
N LEU A 32 5.58 -10.19 12.96
CA LEU A 32 6.36 -9.49 11.95
C LEU A 32 6.94 -8.18 12.51
N VAL A 33 6.14 -7.45 13.31
CA VAL A 33 6.57 -6.23 14.02
C VAL A 33 7.64 -6.55 15.06
N ARG A 34 7.43 -7.60 15.84
CA ARG A 34 8.40 -8.09 16.83
C ARG A 34 9.72 -8.45 16.17
N SER A 35 9.68 -9.23 15.08
CA SER A 35 10.87 -9.59 14.30
C SER A 35 11.66 -8.36 13.83
N ALA A 36 10.96 -7.35 13.31
CA ALA A 36 11.58 -6.10 12.86
C ALA A 36 12.24 -5.34 14.02
N ARG A 37 11.58 -5.28 15.18
CA ARG A 37 12.12 -4.61 16.39
C ARG A 37 13.29 -5.36 17.03
N THR A 38 13.37 -6.68 16.84
CA THR A 38 14.48 -7.51 17.32
C THR A 38 15.69 -7.55 16.38
N GLY A 39 15.65 -6.81 15.26
CA GLY A 39 16.82 -6.61 14.39
C GLY A 39 16.86 -7.50 13.14
N ALA A 40 15.74 -8.11 12.72
CA ALA A 40 15.67 -8.77 11.43
C ALA A 40 16.03 -7.80 10.29
N THR A 41 16.82 -8.27 9.32
CA THR A 41 17.25 -7.43 8.21
C THR A 41 16.07 -7.08 7.29
N ARG A 42 16.19 -5.96 6.58
CA ARG A 42 15.17 -5.55 5.59
C ARG A 42 14.87 -6.65 4.56
N ARG A 43 15.87 -7.45 4.18
CA ARG A 43 15.71 -8.56 3.22
C ARG A 43 14.89 -9.70 3.83
N GLU A 44 15.16 -10.09 5.07
CA GLU A 44 14.39 -11.12 5.78
C GLU A 44 12.95 -10.67 5.98
N LEU A 45 12.75 -9.43 6.43
CA LEU A 45 11.42 -8.85 6.60
C LEU A 45 10.65 -8.79 5.27
N ALA A 46 11.27 -8.32 4.19
CA ALA A 46 10.63 -8.27 2.87
C ALA A 46 10.21 -9.66 2.36
N ALA A 47 10.97 -10.70 2.68
CA ALA A 47 10.62 -12.07 2.34
C ALA A 47 9.51 -12.65 3.25
N ALA A 48 9.39 -12.14 4.48
CA ALA A 48 8.39 -12.57 5.46
C ALA A 48 7.05 -11.81 5.35
N VAL A 49 6.99 -10.68 4.63
CA VAL A 49 5.74 -9.94 4.42
C VAL A 49 4.73 -10.78 3.62
N PRO A 50 3.58 -11.13 4.21
CA PRO A 50 2.56 -11.91 3.53
C PRO A 50 1.78 -11.06 2.53
N VAL A 51 1.18 -11.70 1.51
CA VAL A 51 0.41 -11.00 0.48
C VAL A 51 -0.84 -10.35 1.08
N GLU A 52 -1.42 -10.99 2.09
CA GLU A 52 -2.58 -10.53 2.83
C GLU A 52 -2.33 -9.18 3.49
N LEU A 53 -1.12 -8.96 4.02
CA LEU A 53 -0.73 -7.67 4.57
C LEU A 53 -0.68 -6.59 3.49
N LEU A 54 -0.06 -6.89 2.35
CA LEU A 54 0.01 -5.96 1.21
C LEU A 54 -1.40 -5.57 0.72
N ASP A 55 -2.31 -6.54 0.70
CA ASP A 55 -3.70 -6.37 0.28
C ASP A 55 -4.54 -5.57 1.29
N GLN A 56 -4.23 -5.66 2.59
CA GLN A 56 -4.91 -4.90 3.64
C GLN A 56 -4.45 -3.43 3.74
N VAL A 57 -3.20 -3.13 3.38
CA VAL A 57 -2.63 -1.78 3.53
C VAL A 57 -2.54 -1.01 2.22
N GLY A 58 -2.42 -1.72 1.09
CA GLY A 58 -2.28 -1.14 -0.24
C GLY A 58 -3.58 -1.05 -1.03
N ALA A 59 -3.50 -0.39 -2.19
CA ALA A 59 -4.45 -0.50 -3.28
C ALA A 59 -3.77 -1.22 -4.44
N LEU A 60 -3.79 -2.56 -4.41
CA LEU A 60 -3.09 -3.42 -5.37
C LEU A 60 -4.09 -4.24 -6.19
N GLY A 61 -3.97 -4.24 -7.52
CA GLY A 61 -4.82 -5.04 -8.40
C GLY A 61 -5.30 -4.27 -9.63
N GLY A 62 -6.42 -4.72 -10.19
CA GLY A 62 -7.07 -4.07 -11.34
C GLY A 62 -7.87 -2.82 -10.96
N THR A 63 -8.33 -2.11 -11.99
CA THR A 63 -9.05 -0.84 -11.93
C THR A 63 -10.18 -0.83 -10.89
N ASP A 64 -11.07 -1.82 -10.92
CA ASP A 64 -12.24 -1.86 -10.02
C ASP A 64 -11.85 -1.98 -8.55
N ARG A 65 -10.83 -2.80 -8.26
CA ARG A 65 -10.30 -2.99 -6.90
C ARG A 65 -9.65 -1.71 -6.40
N ILE A 66 -8.87 -1.04 -7.25
CA ILE A 66 -8.25 0.24 -6.92
C ILE A 66 -9.34 1.29 -6.66
N ALA A 67 -10.32 1.46 -7.55
CA ALA A 67 -11.42 2.41 -7.38
C ALA A 67 -12.21 2.16 -6.08
N ALA A 68 -12.55 0.91 -5.78
CA ALA A 68 -13.20 0.54 -4.52
C ALA A 68 -12.36 0.94 -3.29
N ARG A 69 -11.04 0.75 -3.35
CA ARG A 69 -10.13 1.10 -2.26
C ARG A 69 -10.00 2.61 -2.07
N LEU A 70 -9.87 3.37 -3.15
CA LEU A 70 -9.80 4.83 -3.10
C LEU A 70 -11.08 5.42 -2.48
N ARG A 71 -12.26 4.89 -2.83
CA ARG A 71 -13.53 5.28 -2.19
C ARG A 71 -13.59 4.94 -0.71
N ALA A 72 -13.04 3.79 -0.31
CA ALA A 72 -12.96 3.45 1.10
C ALA A 72 -12.08 4.44 1.88
N TYR A 73 -10.96 4.89 1.31
CA TYR A 73 -10.13 5.94 1.90
C TYR A 73 -10.88 7.28 1.99
N HIS A 74 -11.59 7.67 0.94
CA HIS A 74 -12.39 8.90 0.96
C HIS A 74 -13.48 8.86 2.04
N ARG A 75 -14.24 7.76 2.14
CA ARG A 75 -15.26 7.59 3.21
C ARG A 75 -14.66 7.59 4.61
N ALA A 76 -13.38 7.25 4.75
CA ALA A 76 -12.65 7.34 6.01
C ALA A 76 -12.10 8.76 6.29
N GLY A 77 -12.38 9.75 5.42
CA GLY A 77 -11.97 11.15 5.56
C GLY A 77 -10.69 11.52 4.83
N ALA A 78 -10.18 10.69 3.92
CA ALA A 78 -9.03 11.05 3.11
C ALA A 78 -9.43 11.94 1.91
N ASP A 79 -8.98 13.19 1.92
CA ASP A 79 -9.22 14.15 0.83
C ASP A 79 -8.09 14.19 -0.21
N CYS A 80 -6.90 13.70 0.16
CA CYS A 80 -5.72 13.67 -0.69
C CYS A 80 -5.04 12.30 -0.59
N LEU A 81 -4.78 11.67 -1.74
CA LEU A 81 -4.15 10.36 -1.83
C LEU A 81 -2.81 10.48 -2.52
N ALA A 82 -1.74 10.15 -1.80
CA ALA A 82 -0.40 10.07 -2.35
C ALA A 82 -0.19 8.72 -3.04
N VAL A 83 0.30 8.74 -4.29
CA VAL A 83 0.58 7.54 -5.07
C VAL A 83 2.08 7.26 -5.06
N VAL A 84 2.48 6.10 -4.55
CA VAL A 84 3.88 5.66 -4.50
C VAL A 84 4.05 4.44 -5.42
N PRO A 85 4.36 4.63 -6.71
CA PRO A 85 4.50 3.52 -7.65
C PRO A 85 5.79 2.72 -7.39
N SER A 86 5.74 1.41 -7.64
CA SER A 86 6.94 0.57 -7.73
C SER A 86 7.68 0.84 -9.03
N THR A 87 8.77 1.61 -8.98
CA THR A 87 9.50 2.10 -10.18
C THR A 87 10.88 1.48 -10.39
N ALA A 88 11.31 0.49 -9.60
CA ALA A 88 12.69 0.00 -9.71
C ALA A 88 12.91 -0.67 -11.08
N ALA A 89 13.79 -0.07 -11.90
CA ALA A 89 14.10 -0.48 -13.28
C ALA A 89 12.92 -0.47 -14.29
N ASP A 90 11.78 0.12 -13.89
CA ASP A 90 10.52 0.38 -14.62
C ASP A 90 10.10 -0.51 -15.81
N PRO A 91 9.52 -1.71 -15.58
CA PRO A 91 8.74 -2.40 -16.62
C PRO A 91 7.23 -2.08 -16.58
N GLY A 92 6.72 -1.41 -15.54
CA GLY A 92 5.28 -1.23 -15.33
C GLY A 92 4.88 -0.03 -14.47
N GLY A 93 5.84 0.78 -14.01
CA GLY A 93 5.59 2.04 -13.30
C GLY A 93 4.94 3.08 -14.21
N ARG A 94 5.38 3.21 -15.48
CA ARG A 94 4.68 4.05 -16.47
C ARG A 94 3.23 3.61 -16.68
N MET A 95 2.97 2.30 -16.75
CA MET A 95 1.61 1.77 -16.85
C MET A 95 0.79 2.12 -15.60
N THR A 96 1.36 1.90 -14.41
CA THR A 96 0.73 2.23 -13.13
C THR A 96 0.29 3.69 -13.08
N LEU A 97 1.17 4.63 -13.46
CA LEU A 97 0.84 6.06 -13.47
C LEU A 97 -0.24 6.42 -14.50
N ARG A 98 -0.24 5.78 -15.69
CA ARG A 98 -1.31 5.96 -16.70
C ARG A 98 -2.65 5.46 -16.18
N THR A 99 -2.68 4.27 -15.60
CA THR A 99 -3.89 3.69 -15.01
C THR A 99 -4.42 4.54 -13.87
N VAL A 100 -3.55 5.07 -13.01
CA VAL A 100 -3.95 6.01 -11.94
C VAL A 100 -4.64 7.24 -12.53
N ARG A 101 -4.06 7.84 -13.58
CA ARG A 101 -4.68 8.99 -14.27
C ARG A 101 -6.07 8.67 -14.83
N GLU A 102 -6.29 7.46 -15.32
CA GLU A 102 -7.59 7.02 -15.84
C GLU A 102 -8.62 6.75 -14.74
N ILE A 103 -8.17 6.34 -13.55
CA ILE A 103 -9.04 6.03 -12.41
C ILE A 103 -9.48 7.28 -11.66
N VAL A 104 -8.63 8.30 -11.53
CA VAL A 104 -8.93 9.52 -10.74
C VAL A 104 -10.31 10.11 -11.08
N PRO A 105 -10.68 10.34 -12.35
CA PRO A 105 -12.01 10.87 -12.68
C PRO A 105 -13.18 9.98 -12.22
N LEU A 106 -13.00 8.64 -12.22
CA LEU A 106 -14.05 7.70 -11.80
C LEU A 106 -14.35 7.80 -10.31
N VAL A 107 -13.37 8.22 -9.50
CA VAL A 107 -13.49 8.34 -8.05
C VAL A 107 -13.91 9.75 -7.66
N ASP A 108 -13.38 10.78 -8.34
CA ASP A 108 -13.69 12.19 -8.08
C ASP A 108 -15.16 12.53 -8.34
N THR A 109 -15.80 11.87 -9.31
CA THR A 109 -17.21 12.13 -9.64
C THR A 109 -18.17 11.68 -8.53
N GLU A 110 -17.79 10.65 -7.75
CA GLU A 110 -18.60 10.13 -6.63
C GLU A 110 -18.27 10.81 -5.28
N CYS A 111 -17.10 11.45 -5.17
CA CYS A 111 -16.61 12.06 -3.93
C CYS A 111 -16.81 13.58 -3.86
N ARG A 112 -17.41 14.19 -4.89
CA ARG A 112 -17.74 15.61 -4.86
C ARG A 112 -18.85 15.86 -3.84
N PRO A 113 -18.66 16.75 -2.85
CA PRO A 113 -19.75 17.13 -1.97
C PRO A 113 -20.90 17.68 -2.81
N THR A 114 -22.12 17.22 -2.52
CA THR A 114 -23.35 17.84 -3.03
C THR A 114 -23.45 19.21 -2.36
N GLU A 115 -23.40 20.27 -3.15
CA GLU A 115 -23.64 21.65 -2.69
C GLU A 115 -25.00 21.82 -2.01
#